data_AF-A0A4Q4KHE8-F1
#
_entry.id   AF-A0A4Q4KHE8-F1
#
_cell.length_a   1.000
_cell.length_b   1.000
_cell.length_c   1.000
_cell.angle_alpha   90.00
_cell.angle_beta   90.00
_cell.angle_gamma   90.00
#
_symmetry.space_group_name_H-M   'P 1'
#
loop_
_entity.id
_entity.type
_entity.pdbx_description
1 polymer ?
#
loop_
_entity_poly.entity_id
_entity_poly.type
_entity_poly.pdbx_seq_one_letter_code
_entity_poly.pdbx_strand_id
1 'polypeptide(L)'
;MKYFTLILAQLFALSLWANIQSEPVPFQRQDSEHIKEIMKAWNTTNGEYLYESMAAMVMHEKQPTRPNDVNQTPYELLQTMDQHRVERLQRIAASELDNERNTHKRDRYYWEEWMSYLQSTQCVMNRDGKSSGDPHMRTLDGESFDFQNAGDYLLVASEDNSFMIQTQQVRTTPNVALNGSVAMNVNGDLLTFSSVAKGSTEKMIHVNDQEIQTEKTDLVLPQGGVVNYKNGKYFVKWPTGEQLSISERSFKSSKLFDLNVYVPKCNDNYYGLLGNNDGDRKNDLVVYDEETGKEYTRETANRSDEDVFGSNRNNPEILEKVSKELFFITRTYGGEFQLDETTSLMRTQMTNLPDSIRYPKELLTLAELDDEQIENGLRKARAAGVAEDDLFEAVYDYGHLGLEPIAMVDDYVAPKEDKRSKEPELDKSGERLEQKESAQPQMRVSPTIFIGTGVRVSPPRRNRPSPQTNPRPNTRRTGTSPRPSSPRTGGR
;
A
#
# COMPACT_ATOMS: atom_id res chain seq x y z
N MET A 1 32.65 64.53 6.85
CA MET A 1 31.69 63.77 7.67
C MET A 1 31.51 62.43 6.97
N LYS A 2 32.13 61.34 7.44
CA LYS A 2 31.58 60.40 8.46
C LYS A 2 30.35 59.67 7.89
N TYR A 3 30.28 58.36 7.63
CA TYR A 3 31.11 57.19 7.94
C TYR A 3 30.84 56.06 6.91
N PHE A 4 31.88 55.29 6.61
CA PHE A 4 31.80 53.89 6.17
C PHE A 4 31.19 53.03 7.29
N THR A 5 30.33 52.07 6.97
CA THR A 5 30.21 50.81 7.73
C THR A 5 29.55 49.73 6.87
N LEU A 6 30.33 48.68 6.60
CA LEU A 6 29.84 47.39 6.14
C LEU A 6 28.86 46.81 7.17
N ILE A 7 27.75 46.22 6.71
CA ILE A 7 27.24 44.99 7.31
C ILE A 7 26.92 44.02 6.16
N LEU A 8 27.87 43.11 5.97
CA LEU A 8 27.75 41.84 5.26
C LEU A 8 26.86 40.95 6.15
N ALA A 9 25.54 40.97 5.97
CA ALA A 9 24.66 40.01 6.62
C ALA A 9 24.67 38.72 5.78
N GLN A 10 25.37 37.73 6.30
CA GLN A 10 25.55 36.41 5.71
C GLN A 10 24.19 35.75 5.41
N LEU A 11 23.99 35.42 4.14
CA LEU A 11 23.08 34.37 3.69
C LEU A 11 23.62 33.02 4.22
N PHE A 12 23.36 32.71 5.48
CA PHE A 12 23.33 31.33 5.95
C PHE A 12 21.86 30.91 5.99
N ALA A 13 21.34 30.54 4.83
CA ALA A 13 20.25 29.57 4.80
C ALA A 13 20.85 28.26 5.31
N LEU A 14 20.72 28.02 6.62
CA LEU A 14 20.83 26.69 7.18
C LEU A 14 19.70 25.89 6.54
N SER A 15 19.96 25.27 5.39
CA SER A 15 19.24 24.09 4.96
C SER A 15 19.50 23.06 6.07
N LEU A 16 18.58 22.98 7.02
CA LEU A 16 18.48 21.80 7.86
C LEU A 16 18.15 20.67 6.89
N TRP A 17 19.19 19.96 6.47
CA TRP A 17 19.08 18.64 5.89
C TRP A 17 18.41 17.79 6.97
N ALA A 18 17.07 17.72 6.97
CA ALA A 18 16.44 16.62 7.64
C ALA A 18 16.83 15.40 6.81
N ASN A 19 17.87 14.71 7.27
CA ASN A 19 18.16 13.38 6.82
C ASN A 19 16.86 12.59 6.95
N ILE A 20 16.41 11.99 5.86
CA ILE A 20 15.53 10.83 5.91
C ILE A 20 16.33 9.78 6.68
N GLN A 21 16.29 9.82 8.01
CA GLN A 21 16.85 8.77 8.84
C GLN A 21 15.86 7.62 8.77
N SER A 22 15.90 6.87 7.67
CA SER A 22 15.42 5.49 7.68
C SER A 22 16.09 4.78 8.87
N GLU A 23 15.35 3.88 9.53
CA GLU A 23 15.96 3.06 10.57
C GLU A 23 17.07 2.31 9.86
N PRO A 24 18.31 2.39 10.35
CA PRO A 24 19.42 1.76 9.66
C PRO A 24 19.08 0.27 9.52
N VAL A 25 19.05 -0.20 8.27
CA VAL A 25 18.87 -1.63 7.99
C VAL A 25 20.00 -2.42 8.66
N PRO A 26 19.75 -3.65 9.14
CA PRO A 26 20.72 -4.41 9.93
C PRO A 26 21.88 -5.02 9.12
N PHE A 27 22.02 -4.62 7.86
CA PHE A 27 23.03 -5.08 6.91
C PHE A 27 23.61 -3.89 6.14
N GLN A 28 24.72 -4.14 5.44
CA GLN A 28 25.36 -3.14 4.58
C GLN A 28 25.06 -3.47 3.13
N ARG A 29 24.90 -2.43 2.31
CA ARG A 29 24.81 -2.56 0.85
C ARG A 29 25.94 -3.46 0.34
N GLN A 30 25.57 -4.42 -0.51
CA GLN A 30 26.50 -5.20 -1.30
C GLN A 30 26.34 -4.81 -2.78
N ASP A 31 27.39 -5.01 -3.56
CA ASP A 31 27.38 -4.76 -4.99
C ASP A 31 27.77 -6.02 -5.76
N SER A 32 27.21 -6.20 -6.96
CA SER A 32 27.56 -7.27 -7.89
C SER A 32 27.67 -6.70 -9.30
N GLU A 33 28.91 -6.59 -9.79
CA GLU A 33 29.18 -6.13 -11.16
C GLU A 33 28.46 -7.00 -12.19
N HIS A 34 28.33 -8.31 -11.93
CA HIS A 34 27.63 -9.22 -12.83
C HIS A 34 26.13 -8.89 -12.95
N ILE A 35 25.46 -8.63 -11.83
CA ILE A 35 24.05 -8.20 -11.85
C ILE A 35 23.90 -6.86 -12.56
N LYS A 36 24.80 -5.90 -12.29
CA LYS A 36 24.81 -4.58 -12.93
C LYS A 36 24.97 -4.69 -14.46
N GLU A 37 25.89 -5.54 -14.93
CA GLU A 37 26.08 -5.84 -16.35
C GLU A 37 24.83 -6.42 -17.00
N ILE A 38 24.14 -7.36 -16.34
CA ILE A 38 22.91 -7.97 -16.87
C ILE A 38 21.81 -6.93 -17.04
N MET A 39 21.64 -6.02 -16.07
CA MET A 39 20.64 -4.96 -16.16
C MET A 39 20.97 -3.92 -17.23
N LYS A 40 22.25 -3.51 -17.34
CA LYS A 40 22.71 -2.63 -18.43
C LYS A 40 22.52 -3.25 -19.80
N ALA A 41 22.77 -4.55 -19.92
CA ALA A 41 22.54 -5.33 -21.13
C ALA A 41 21.06 -5.45 -21.49
N TRP A 42 20.16 -5.46 -20.50
CA TRP A 42 18.71 -5.45 -20.73
C TRP A 42 18.23 -4.13 -21.30
N ASN A 43 18.66 -3.00 -20.73
CA ASN A 43 18.28 -1.69 -21.21
C ASN A 43 19.41 -0.68 -20.96
N THR A 44 19.93 -0.08 -22.02
CA THR A 44 21.06 0.85 -21.95
C THR A 44 20.76 2.13 -21.19
N THR A 45 19.49 2.55 -21.13
CA THR A 45 19.04 3.76 -20.43
C THR A 45 18.62 3.44 -19.00
N ASN A 46 17.83 2.38 -18.83
CA ASN A 46 17.16 2.08 -17.56
C ASN A 46 17.92 1.07 -16.69
N GLY A 47 18.85 0.32 -17.26
CA GLY A 47 19.53 -0.78 -16.56
C GLY A 47 20.35 -0.35 -15.35
N GLU A 48 21.15 0.72 -15.50
CA GLU A 48 21.90 1.27 -14.38
C GLU A 48 21.00 1.92 -13.33
N TYR A 49 19.99 2.67 -13.79
CA TYR A 49 18.98 3.23 -12.91
C TYR A 49 18.29 2.15 -12.08
N LEU A 50 17.89 1.04 -12.71
CA LEU A 50 17.18 -0.05 -12.06
C LEU A 50 18.07 -0.76 -11.03
N TYR A 51 19.34 -1.01 -11.36
CA TYR A 51 20.30 -1.59 -10.42
C TYR A 51 20.46 -0.73 -9.15
N GLU A 52 20.72 0.57 -9.32
CA GLU A 52 20.87 1.49 -8.19
C GLU A 52 19.56 1.71 -7.44
N SER A 53 18.43 1.65 -8.14
CA SER A 53 17.09 1.77 -7.56
C SER A 53 16.75 0.61 -6.66
N MET A 54 17.05 -0.64 -7.09
CA MET A 54 16.89 -1.83 -6.25
C MET A 54 17.75 -1.76 -4.98
N ALA A 55 19.01 -1.31 -5.10
CA ALA A 55 19.87 -1.12 -3.94
C ALA A 55 19.28 -0.07 -2.97
N ALA A 56 18.79 1.06 -3.50
CA ALA A 56 18.14 2.08 -2.68
C ALA A 56 16.85 1.58 -2.00
N MET A 57 16.06 0.73 -2.67
CA MET A 57 14.88 0.09 -2.06
C MET A 57 15.29 -0.78 -0.86
N VAL A 58 16.23 -1.70 -1.07
CA VAL A 58 16.70 -2.63 -0.02
C VAL A 58 17.33 -1.91 1.16
N MET A 59 18.02 -0.79 0.90
CA MET A 59 18.68 -0.01 1.94
C MET A 59 17.79 1.06 2.58
N HIS A 60 16.54 1.21 2.12
CA HIS A 60 15.63 2.29 2.53
C HIS A 60 16.28 3.68 2.36
N GLU A 61 16.98 3.86 1.24
CA GLU A 61 17.73 5.07 0.90
C GLU A 61 17.00 5.90 -0.16
N LYS A 62 17.52 7.11 -0.40
CA LYS A 62 17.03 7.97 -1.48
C LYS A 62 17.22 7.28 -2.83
N GLN A 63 16.19 7.32 -3.66
CA GLN A 63 16.25 6.77 -5.02
C GLN A 63 17.27 7.51 -5.90
N PRO A 64 17.95 6.82 -6.83
CA PRO A 64 18.85 7.45 -7.79
C PRO A 64 18.08 8.41 -8.71
N THR A 65 18.82 9.28 -9.39
CA THR A 65 18.21 10.17 -10.39
C THR A 65 17.61 9.34 -11.50
N ARG A 66 16.29 9.49 -11.68
CA ARG A 66 15.54 8.80 -12.72
C ARG A 66 15.91 9.32 -14.11
N PRO A 67 16.14 8.44 -15.11
CA PRO A 67 16.39 8.86 -16.49
C PRO A 67 15.20 9.63 -17.06
N ASN A 68 15.47 10.51 -18.03
CA ASN A 68 14.43 11.21 -18.76
C ASN A 68 13.50 10.20 -19.46
N ASP A 69 12.21 10.53 -19.55
CA ASP A 69 11.17 9.75 -20.24
C ASP A 69 10.80 8.40 -19.60
N VAL A 70 11.26 8.12 -18.37
CA VAL A 70 10.91 6.89 -17.63
C VAL A 70 9.72 7.13 -16.70
N ASN A 71 8.52 6.81 -17.18
CA ASN A 71 7.27 6.99 -16.42
C ASN A 71 6.78 5.70 -15.72
N GLN A 72 7.66 4.71 -15.55
CA GLN A 72 7.37 3.42 -14.91
C GLN A 72 8.08 3.32 -13.56
N THR A 73 7.49 2.68 -12.56
CA THR A 73 8.19 2.40 -11.31
C THR A 73 9.33 1.37 -11.53
N PRO A 74 10.33 1.29 -10.63
CA PRO A 74 11.33 0.22 -10.65
C PRO A 74 10.71 -1.19 -10.68
N TYR A 75 9.61 -1.39 -9.94
CA TYR A 75 8.83 -2.63 -9.97
C TYR A 75 8.26 -2.90 -11.36
N GLU A 76 7.62 -1.92 -12.01
CA GLU A 76 7.10 -2.08 -13.37
C GLU A 76 8.20 -2.34 -14.39
N LEU A 77 9.37 -1.70 -14.24
CA LEU A 77 10.54 -1.95 -15.10
C LEU A 77 11.01 -3.41 -14.99
N LEU A 78 11.11 -3.95 -13.78
CA LEU A 78 11.44 -5.37 -13.55
C LEU A 78 10.41 -6.30 -14.19
N GLN A 79 9.12 -5.97 -14.11
CA GLN A 79 8.05 -6.76 -14.73
C GLN A 79 8.11 -6.80 -16.26
N THR A 80 8.80 -5.85 -16.90
CA THR A 80 9.03 -5.89 -18.35
C THR A 80 10.22 -6.75 -18.77
N MET A 81 11.04 -7.20 -17.82
CA MET A 81 12.20 -8.06 -18.07
C MET A 81 11.76 -9.49 -18.37
N ASP A 82 12.41 -10.15 -19.33
CA ASP A 82 12.09 -11.52 -19.69
C ASP A 82 12.44 -12.53 -18.58
N GLN A 83 11.65 -13.61 -18.51
CA GLN A 83 11.82 -14.64 -17.49
C GLN A 83 13.24 -15.24 -17.42
N HIS A 84 13.90 -15.50 -18.56
CA HIS A 84 15.26 -16.06 -18.56
C HIS A 84 16.27 -15.15 -17.89
N ARG A 85 16.15 -13.84 -18.11
CA ARG A 85 17.00 -12.86 -17.46
C ARG A 85 16.70 -12.72 -15.97
N VAL A 86 15.43 -12.74 -15.57
CA VAL A 86 15.03 -12.77 -14.14
C VAL A 86 15.62 -14.01 -13.43
N GLU A 87 15.52 -15.20 -14.03
CA GLU A 87 16.12 -16.44 -13.51
C GLU A 87 17.65 -16.36 -13.40
N ARG A 88 18.31 -15.68 -14.34
CA ARG A 88 19.76 -15.44 -14.28
C ARG A 88 20.12 -14.52 -13.12
N LEU A 89 19.37 -13.44 -12.91
CA LEU A 89 19.55 -12.52 -11.79
C LEU A 89 19.37 -13.25 -10.45
N GLN A 90 18.33 -14.07 -10.32
CA GLN A 90 18.07 -14.88 -9.11
C GLN A 90 19.22 -15.82 -8.79
N ARG A 91 19.78 -16.52 -9.79
CA ARG A 91 20.91 -17.44 -9.57
C ARG A 91 22.17 -16.73 -9.10
N ILE A 92 22.46 -15.55 -9.65
CA ILE A 92 23.64 -14.78 -9.26
C ILE A 92 23.44 -14.22 -7.85
N ALA A 93 22.29 -13.60 -7.57
CA ALA A 93 21.96 -13.09 -6.24
C ALA A 93 22.01 -14.18 -5.16
N ALA A 94 21.57 -15.41 -5.46
CA ALA A 94 21.70 -16.54 -4.55
C ALA A 94 23.17 -16.89 -4.24
N SER A 95 24.04 -16.86 -5.25
CA SER A 95 25.49 -17.05 -5.04
C SER A 95 26.09 -15.92 -4.20
N GLU A 96 25.66 -14.68 -4.40
CA GLU A 96 26.14 -13.54 -3.62
C GLU A 96 25.64 -13.59 -2.18
N LEU A 97 24.40 -14.07 -1.94
CA LEU A 97 23.87 -14.33 -0.60
C LEU A 97 24.70 -15.38 0.15
N ASP A 98 25.08 -16.47 -0.53
CA ASP A 98 25.97 -17.48 0.07
C ASP A 98 27.33 -16.89 0.44
N ASN A 99 27.89 -16.03 -0.41
CA ASN A 99 29.13 -15.30 -0.11
C ASN A 99 28.96 -14.37 1.11
N GLU A 100 27.87 -13.61 1.17
CA GLU A 100 27.55 -12.71 2.28
C GLU A 100 27.41 -13.48 3.60
N ARG A 101 26.68 -14.61 3.60
CA ARG A 101 26.51 -15.50 4.75
C ARG A 101 27.81 -16.13 5.25
N ASN A 102 28.71 -16.48 4.33
CA ASN A 102 30.03 -17.02 4.67
C ASN A 102 30.97 -15.96 5.26
N THR A 103 30.80 -14.70 4.84
CA THR A 103 31.67 -13.61 5.28
C THR A 103 31.15 -12.96 6.56
N HIS A 104 29.84 -12.88 6.75
CA HIS A 104 29.19 -12.12 7.81
C HIS A 104 28.13 -12.97 8.52
N LYS A 105 28.16 -12.98 9.85
CA LYS A 105 27.09 -13.58 10.67
C LYS A 105 26.11 -12.49 11.07
N ARG A 106 24.93 -12.50 10.47
CA ARG A 106 23.84 -11.54 10.70
C ARG A 106 22.50 -12.29 10.71
N ASP A 107 21.48 -11.66 11.26
CA ASP A 107 20.12 -12.22 11.25
C ASP A 107 19.38 -11.93 9.94
N ARG A 108 19.80 -10.88 9.21
CA ARG A 108 19.30 -10.52 7.88
C ARG A 108 20.45 -10.12 6.96
N TYR A 109 20.24 -10.29 5.67
CA TYR A 109 21.26 -10.15 4.63
C TYR A 109 20.76 -9.26 3.49
N TYR A 110 21.65 -8.46 2.90
CA TYR A 110 21.29 -7.57 1.80
C TYR A 110 20.73 -8.34 0.60
N TRP A 111 21.39 -9.43 0.21
CA TRP A 111 20.95 -10.21 -0.95
C TRP A 111 19.65 -10.98 -0.72
N GLU A 112 19.29 -11.25 0.54
CA GLU A 112 18.02 -11.87 0.89
C GLU A 112 16.85 -10.91 0.62
N GLU A 113 16.97 -9.66 1.08
CA GLU A 113 15.98 -8.61 0.81
C GLU A 113 15.94 -8.23 -0.67
N TRP A 114 17.11 -8.15 -1.33
CA TRP A 114 17.19 -7.89 -2.78
C TRP A 114 16.47 -8.97 -3.59
N MET A 115 16.66 -10.24 -3.25
CA MET A 115 15.96 -11.36 -3.89
C MET A 115 14.46 -11.35 -3.59
N SER A 116 14.06 -11.03 -2.35
CA SER A 116 12.65 -10.88 -1.97
C SER A 116 11.96 -9.85 -2.85
N TYR A 117 12.58 -8.68 -3.04
CA TYR A 117 12.06 -7.65 -3.94
C TYR A 117 12.00 -8.10 -5.41
N LEU A 118 13.03 -8.78 -5.93
CA LEU A 118 12.97 -9.31 -7.29
C LEU A 118 11.84 -10.35 -7.45
N GLN A 119 11.68 -11.25 -6.48
CA GLN A 119 10.65 -12.28 -6.50
C GLN A 119 9.24 -11.69 -6.42
N SER A 120 9.03 -10.62 -5.64
CA SER A 120 7.74 -9.98 -5.52
C SER A 120 7.21 -9.44 -6.85
N THR A 121 8.10 -9.07 -7.79
CA THR A 121 7.73 -8.62 -9.15
C THR A 121 7.05 -9.71 -10.00
N GLN A 122 7.27 -10.97 -9.65
CA GLN A 122 6.69 -12.13 -10.34
C GLN A 122 5.36 -12.58 -9.71
N CYS A 123 4.94 -11.93 -8.64
CA CYS A 123 3.72 -12.30 -7.94
C CYS A 123 2.47 -11.81 -8.67
N VAL A 124 1.40 -12.60 -8.59
CA VAL A 124 0.07 -12.14 -8.97
C VAL A 124 -0.34 -11.04 -7.99
N MET A 125 -0.96 -9.98 -8.50
CA MET A 125 -1.54 -8.95 -7.64
C MET A 125 -2.87 -9.44 -7.06
N ASN A 126 -3.02 -9.30 -5.74
CA ASN A 126 -4.32 -9.30 -5.09
C ASN A 126 -5.08 -8.03 -5.48
N ARG A 127 -6.40 -8.16 -5.69
CA ARG A 127 -7.28 -7.13 -6.27
C ARG A 127 -8.58 -6.97 -5.47
N ASP A 128 -8.66 -7.56 -4.28
CA ASP A 128 -9.89 -7.59 -3.47
C ASP A 128 -10.05 -6.35 -2.58
N GLY A 129 -8.96 -5.69 -2.20
CA GLY A 129 -8.97 -4.55 -1.28
C GLY A 129 -9.71 -3.33 -1.82
N LYS A 130 -10.75 -2.86 -1.15
CA LYS A 130 -11.47 -1.62 -1.53
C LYS A 130 -12.08 -0.84 -0.37
N SER A 131 -12.35 0.43 -0.65
CA SER A 131 -13.16 1.33 0.19
C SER A 131 -13.96 2.26 -0.72
N SER A 132 -15.28 2.09 -0.79
CA SER A 132 -16.15 2.78 -1.76
C SER A 132 -17.49 3.17 -1.17
N GLY A 133 -18.17 4.14 -1.78
CA GLY A 133 -19.47 4.61 -1.30
C GLY A 133 -19.36 5.22 0.10
N ASP A 134 -20.25 4.82 1.01
CA ASP A 134 -20.25 5.25 2.41
C ASP A 134 -19.75 4.18 3.37
N PRO A 135 -18.49 4.25 3.80
CA PRO A 135 -17.57 3.39 3.09
C PRO A 135 -17.85 1.90 3.32
N HIS A 136 -18.30 1.24 2.25
CA HIS A 136 -18.28 -0.21 2.12
C HIS A 136 -16.84 -0.64 1.86
N MET A 137 -16.31 -1.48 2.75
CA MET A 137 -14.93 -1.95 2.71
C MET A 137 -14.87 -3.44 2.40
N ARG A 138 -13.82 -3.83 1.67
CA ARG A 138 -13.42 -5.22 1.49
C ARG A 138 -11.94 -5.35 1.79
N THR A 139 -11.58 -6.28 2.66
CA THR A 139 -10.20 -6.56 3.04
C THR A 139 -9.41 -7.14 1.88
N LEU A 140 -8.09 -7.23 2.04
CA LEU A 140 -7.20 -7.82 1.04
C LEU A 140 -7.52 -9.30 0.80
N ASP A 141 -8.05 -10.04 1.78
CA ASP A 141 -8.48 -11.44 1.57
C ASP A 141 -9.98 -11.60 1.25
N GLY A 142 -10.67 -10.48 0.99
CA GLY A 142 -12.03 -10.47 0.45
C GLY A 142 -13.15 -10.42 1.49
N GLU A 143 -12.84 -10.16 2.77
CA GLU A 143 -13.85 -10.00 3.81
C GLU A 143 -14.55 -8.64 3.73
N SER A 144 -15.88 -8.61 3.69
CA SER A 144 -16.65 -7.38 3.46
C SER A 144 -17.31 -6.86 4.75
N PHE A 145 -17.30 -5.54 4.94
CA PHE A 145 -17.87 -4.86 6.11
C PHE A 145 -18.17 -3.38 5.82
N ASP A 146 -19.06 -2.77 6.60
CA ASP A 146 -19.44 -1.37 6.47
C ASP A 146 -18.78 -0.53 7.56
N PHE A 147 -18.09 0.54 7.18
CA PHE A 147 -17.31 1.36 8.11
C PHE A 147 -17.79 2.82 8.11
N GLN A 148 -18.80 3.09 8.95
CA GLN A 148 -19.56 4.35 8.99
C GLN A 148 -18.99 5.39 9.96
N ASN A 149 -17.71 5.32 10.27
CA ASN A 149 -17.08 6.26 11.18
C ASN A 149 -16.71 7.58 10.48
N ALA A 150 -16.44 8.63 11.25
CA ALA A 150 -15.79 9.83 10.79
C ALA A 150 -14.43 9.97 11.49
N GLY A 151 -13.47 10.57 10.81
CA GLY A 151 -12.10 10.73 11.30
C GLY A 151 -11.05 10.18 10.35
N ASP A 152 -9.80 10.18 10.82
CA ASP A 152 -8.65 9.67 10.08
C ASP A 152 -8.35 8.23 10.52
N TYR A 153 -8.20 7.33 9.54
CA TYR A 153 -7.96 5.91 9.79
C TYR A 153 -6.85 5.35 8.89
N LEU A 154 -6.08 4.41 9.43
CA LEU A 154 -5.15 3.61 8.65
C LEU A 154 -5.94 2.62 7.80
N LEU A 155 -5.96 2.84 6.48
CA LEU A 155 -6.60 1.90 5.56
C LEU A 155 -5.74 0.64 5.43
N VAL A 156 -4.46 0.81 5.11
CA VAL A 156 -3.47 -0.29 5.02
C VAL A 156 -2.04 0.26 5.05
N ALA A 157 -1.10 -0.47 5.65
CA ALA A 157 0.34 -0.23 5.58
C ALA A 157 1.13 -1.54 5.52
N SER A 158 2.37 -1.47 5.04
CA SER A 158 3.37 -2.51 5.23
C SER A 158 4.13 -2.32 6.55
N GLU A 159 4.57 -3.42 7.17
CA GLU A 159 5.34 -3.36 8.43
C GLU A 159 6.66 -2.57 8.33
N ASP A 160 7.24 -2.48 7.13
CA ASP A 160 8.48 -1.75 6.85
C ASP A 160 8.28 -0.24 6.57
N ASN A 161 7.03 0.23 6.57
CA ASN A 161 6.59 1.60 6.27
C ASN A 161 6.97 2.13 4.86
N SER A 162 7.30 1.25 3.91
CA SER A 162 7.50 1.64 2.51
C SER A 162 6.17 1.92 1.79
N PHE A 163 5.08 1.32 2.26
CA PHE A 163 3.72 1.47 1.75
C PHE A 163 2.75 1.85 2.88
N MET A 164 1.95 2.89 2.67
CA MET A 164 0.88 3.29 3.58
C MET A 164 -0.21 4.06 2.85
N ILE A 165 -1.47 3.76 3.17
CA ILE A 165 -2.65 4.50 2.76
C ILE A 165 -3.50 4.78 4.00
N GLN A 166 -3.90 6.04 4.16
CA GLN A 166 -4.82 6.51 5.18
C GLN A 166 -6.07 7.08 4.49
N THR A 167 -7.23 6.82 5.06
CA THR A 167 -8.50 7.41 4.59
C THR A 167 -9.03 8.37 5.65
N GLN A 168 -9.56 9.49 5.21
CA GLN A 168 -10.29 10.43 6.04
C GLN A 168 -11.77 10.36 5.69
N GLN A 169 -12.56 9.97 6.67
CA GLN A 169 -14.00 9.82 6.54
C GLN A 169 -14.72 11.04 7.10
N VAL A 170 -15.50 11.71 6.25
CA VAL A 170 -16.18 12.96 6.55
C VAL A 170 -17.67 12.70 6.71
N ARG A 171 -18.20 13.06 7.88
CA ARG A 171 -19.63 12.98 8.21
C ARG A 171 -20.43 13.94 7.32
N THR A 172 -21.41 13.43 6.57
CA THR A 172 -22.26 14.25 5.69
C THR A 172 -23.71 14.35 6.16
N THR A 173 -24.16 13.38 6.94
CA THR A 173 -25.43 13.38 7.70
C THR A 173 -25.14 12.81 9.09
N PRO A 174 -26.06 12.83 10.06
CA PRO A 174 -25.82 12.19 11.35
C PRO A 174 -25.49 10.68 11.30
N ASN A 175 -25.82 9.99 10.20
CA ASN A 175 -25.66 8.54 10.09
C ASN A 175 -24.60 8.12 9.05
N VAL A 176 -24.26 9.01 8.10
CA VAL A 176 -23.46 8.66 6.93
C VAL A 176 -22.15 9.44 6.91
N ALA A 177 -21.05 8.73 6.73
CA ALA A 177 -19.73 9.30 6.41
C ALA A 177 -19.31 8.90 5.00
N LEU A 178 -18.38 9.63 4.39
CA LEU A 178 -17.83 9.34 3.06
C LEU A 178 -16.32 9.50 3.06
N ASN A 179 -15.62 8.80 2.16
CA ASN A 179 -14.19 9.02 1.91
C ASN A 179 -13.98 10.43 1.32
N GLY A 180 -13.54 11.37 2.16
CA GLY A 180 -13.37 12.78 1.79
C GLY A 180 -11.94 13.15 1.45
N SER A 181 -10.96 12.46 2.02
CA SER A 181 -9.54 12.60 1.65
C SER A 181 -8.81 11.26 1.76
N VAL A 182 -7.70 11.15 1.03
CA VAL A 182 -6.75 10.03 1.09
C VAL A 182 -5.35 10.61 1.26
N ALA A 183 -4.61 10.12 2.23
CA ALA A 183 -3.20 10.44 2.40
C ALA A 183 -2.37 9.17 2.30
N MET A 184 -1.15 9.27 1.79
CA MET A 184 -0.34 8.10 1.54
C MET A 184 1.15 8.39 1.66
N ASN A 185 1.90 7.38 2.09
CA ASN A 185 3.36 7.36 2.05
C ASN A 185 3.78 6.46 0.89
N VAL A 186 4.36 7.07 -0.15
CA VAL A 186 4.89 6.40 -1.34
C VAL A 186 6.40 6.27 -1.22
N ASN A 187 6.85 5.27 -0.46
CA ASN A 187 8.28 4.99 -0.22
C ASN A 187 9.08 6.22 0.30
N GLY A 188 8.42 7.08 1.06
CA GLY A 188 8.94 8.32 1.64
C GLY A 188 8.35 9.60 1.04
N ASP A 189 7.69 9.54 -0.12
CA ASP A 189 6.94 10.69 -0.66
C ASP A 189 5.54 10.75 -0.06
N LEU A 190 5.20 11.89 0.54
CA LEU A 190 3.87 12.12 1.10
C LEU A 190 2.94 12.67 0.02
N LEU A 191 1.84 11.96 -0.25
CA LEU A 191 0.86 12.34 -1.27
C LEU A 191 -0.53 12.44 -0.63
N THR A 192 -1.27 13.49 -0.94
CA THR A 192 -2.65 13.66 -0.47
C THR A 192 -3.59 13.99 -1.63
N PHE A 193 -4.78 13.41 -1.59
CA PHE A 193 -5.94 13.72 -2.40
C PHE A 193 -7.06 14.18 -1.48
N SER A 194 -7.56 15.40 -1.63
CA SER A 194 -8.65 15.94 -0.81
C SER A 194 -9.83 16.39 -1.66
N SER A 195 -11.05 16.06 -1.24
CA SER A 195 -12.26 16.52 -1.91
C SER A 195 -12.35 18.04 -1.79
N VAL A 196 -12.29 18.73 -2.93
CA VAL A 196 -12.48 20.17 -3.01
C VAL A 196 -13.94 20.52 -3.33
N ALA A 197 -14.46 21.55 -2.68
CA ALA A 197 -15.82 22.03 -2.95
C ALA A 197 -15.97 22.50 -4.40
N LYS A 198 -17.15 22.30 -4.99
CA LYS A 198 -17.43 22.76 -6.36
C LYS A 198 -17.20 24.28 -6.48
N GLY A 199 -16.28 24.67 -7.36
CA GLY A 199 -15.92 26.08 -7.58
C GLY A 199 -14.84 26.63 -6.64
N SER A 200 -14.27 25.79 -5.76
CA SER A 200 -13.05 26.13 -5.01
C SER A 200 -11.86 26.32 -5.96
N THR A 201 -10.94 27.20 -5.56
CA THR A 201 -9.64 27.35 -6.22
C THR A 201 -8.59 26.42 -5.66
N GLU A 202 -8.86 25.78 -4.52
CA GLU A 202 -7.99 24.77 -3.92
C GLU A 202 -7.78 23.60 -4.86
N LYS A 203 -6.57 23.05 -4.84
CA LYS A 203 -6.25 21.83 -5.57
C LYS A 203 -6.47 20.62 -4.67
N MET A 204 -6.92 19.54 -5.28
CA MET A 204 -7.08 18.23 -4.68
C MET A 204 -5.73 17.57 -4.35
N ILE A 205 -4.72 17.70 -5.21
CA ILE A 205 -3.48 16.91 -5.12
C ILE A 205 -2.32 17.71 -4.52
N HIS A 206 -1.69 17.15 -3.49
CA HIS A 206 -0.43 17.66 -2.94
C HIS A 206 0.62 16.57 -2.81
N VAL A 207 1.87 16.89 -3.16
CA VAL A 207 3.05 16.02 -3.01
C VAL A 207 4.07 16.72 -2.13
N ASN A 208 4.48 16.12 -1.01
CA ASN A 208 5.47 16.66 -0.07
C ASN A 208 5.15 18.13 0.31
N ASP A 209 3.90 18.38 0.70
CA ASP A 209 3.31 19.70 1.00
C ASP A 209 3.25 20.70 -0.17
N GLN A 210 3.65 20.30 -1.38
CA GLN A 210 3.55 21.14 -2.58
C GLN A 210 2.25 20.87 -3.33
N GLU A 211 1.54 21.95 -3.65
CA GLU A 211 0.31 21.93 -4.42
C GLU A 211 0.57 21.61 -5.91
N ILE A 212 -0.11 20.59 -6.44
CA ILE A 212 0.01 20.20 -7.85
C ILE A 212 -0.98 21.01 -8.70
N GLN A 213 -0.44 21.84 -9.60
CA GLN A 213 -1.28 22.72 -10.42
C GLN A 213 -2.01 22.00 -11.56
N THR A 214 -1.36 20.99 -12.14
CA THR A 214 -1.89 20.21 -13.26
C THR A 214 -2.26 18.82 -12.77
N GLU A 215 -3.49 18.69 -12.27
CA GLU A 215 -3.90 17.48 -11.56
C GLU A 215 -4.27 16.33 -12.50
N LYS A 216 -4.34 16.54 -13.81
CA LYS A 216 -4.74 15.51 -14.79
C LYS A 216 -3.57 15.12 -15.69
N THR A 217 -2.42 14.88 -15.09
CA THR A 217 -1.18 14.49 -15.76
C THR A 217 -0.47 13.40 -14.99
N ASP A 218 0.44 12.71 -15.67
CA ASP A 218 1.36 11.79 -15.02
C ASP A 218 2.34 12.57 -14.14
N LEU A 219 2.54 12.11 -12.90
CA LEU A 219 3.50 12.63 -11.95
C LEU A 219 4.52 11.53 -11.63
N VAL A 220 5.79 11.90 -11.63
CA VAL A 220 6.88 11.03 -11.22
C VAL A 220 7.37 11.48 -9.87
N LEU A 221 7.39 10.57 -8.90
CA LEU A 221 7.70 10.90 -7.51
C LEU A 221 9.21 10.68 -7.21
N PRO A 222 9.83 11.54 -6.39
CA PRO A 222 11.26 11.47 -6.04
C PRO A 222 11.74 10.10 -5.55
N GLN A 223 10.93 9.39 -4.78
CA GLN A 223 11.22 8.11 -4.15
C GLN A 223 10.77 6.91 -4.99
N GLY A 224 10.58 7.09 -6.30
CA GLY A 224 10.43 5.99 -7.25
C GLY A 224 8.99 5.62 -7.61
N GLY A 225 8.01 6.20 -6.90
CA GLY A 225 6.60 6.07 -7.21
C GLY A 225 6.16 6.89 -8.44
N VAL A 226 4.96 6.61 -8.93
CA VAL A 226 4.34 7.31 -10.07
C VAL A 226 2.85 7.49 -9.79
N VAL A 227 2.28 8.62 -10.23
CA VAL A 227 0.83 8.84 -10.31
C VAL A 227 0.45 8.96 -11.78
N ASN A 228 -0.45 8.12 -12.28
CA ASN A 228 -1.00 8.24 -13.63
C ASN A 228 -2.45 8.74 -13.60
N TYR A 229 -2.85 9.58 -14.55
CA TYR A 229 -4.25 9.93 -14.75
C TYR A 229 -4.77 9.34 -16.06
N LYS A 230 -5.71 8.40 -15.98
CA LYS A 230 -6.25 7.72 -17.16
C LYS A 230 -7.71 7.32 -16.93
N ASN A 231 -8.53 7.44 -17.97
CA ASN A 231 -9.94 7.05 -17.94
C ASN A 231 -10.75 7.67 -16.79
N GLY A 232 -10.40 8.90 -16.38
CA GLY A 232 -11.06 9.60 -15.28
C GLY A 232 -10.65 9.16 -13.87
N LYS A 233 -9.64 8.28 -13.74
CA LYS A 233 -9.14 7.76 -12.48
C LYS A 233 -7.66 8.10 -12.30
N TYR A 234 -7.24 8.13 -11.04
CA TYR A 234 -5.85 8.23 -10.64
C TYR A 234 -5.31 6.85 -10.29
N PHE A 235 -4.08 6.56 -10.71
CA PHE A 235 -3.36 5.34 -10.38
C PHE A 235 -2.07 5.72 -9.69
N VAL A 236 -2.01 5.56 -8.38
CA VAL A 236 -0.77 5.71 -7.63
C VAL A 236 -0.08 4.36 -7.59
N LYS A 237 1.20 4.32 -7.95
CA LYS A 237 2.00 3.10 -8.02
C LYS A 237 3.26 3.26 -7.20
N TRP A 238 3.47 2.32 -6.29
CA TRP A 238 4.64 2.29 -5.44
C TRP A 238 5.81 1.63 -6.17
N PRO A 239 7.05 2.02 -5.84
CA PRO A 239 8.23 1.31 -6.30
C PRO A 239 8.32 -0.09 -5.67
N THR A 240 7.62 -0.38 -4.58
CA THR A 240 7.54 -1.71 -3.95
C THR A 240 6.57 -2.68 -4.66
N GLY A 241 5.64 -2.16 -5.47
CA GLY A 241 4.74 -2.94 -6.31
C GLY A 241 3.24 -2.71 -6.06
N GLU A 242 2.89 -2.18 -4.89
CA GLU A 242 1.52 -1.82 -4.55
C GLU A 242 0.97 -0.73 -5.46
N GLN A 243 -0.35 -0.74 -5.66
CA GLN A 243 -1.06 0.25 -6.45
C GLN A 243 -2.37 0.65 -5.78
N LEU A 244 -2.77 1.89 -6.01
CA LEU A 244 -4.07 2.43 -5.59
C LEU A 244 -4.74 3.07 -6.81
N SER A 245 -5.96 2.63 -7.11
CA SER A 245 -6.86 3.37 -8.01
C SER A 245 -7.78 4.26 -7.19
N ILE A 246 -7.88 5.54 -7.57
CA ILE A 246 -8.77 6.52 -6.96
C ILE A 246 -9.75 7.02 -8.02
N SER A 247 -11.04 6.83 -7.74
CA SER A 247 -12.15 7.32 -8.56
C SER A 247 -12.87 8.45 -7.84
N GLU A 248 -13.31 9.47 -8.57
CA GLU A 248 -14.11 10.56 -8.01
C GLU A 248 -15.60 10.38 -8.37
N ARG A 249 -16.48 10.29 -7.35
CA ARG A 249 -17.93 10.42 -7.56
C ARG A 249 -18.41 11.77 -7.06
N SER A 250 -19.34 12.37 -7.81
CA SER A 250 -19.97 13.62 -7.37
C SER A 250 -21.05 13.30 -6.36
N PHE A 251 -21.01 13.96 -5.20
CA PHE A 251 -22.05 13.81 -4.18
C PHE A 251 -22.42 15.20 -3.64
N LYS A 252 -23.66 15.62 -3.90
CA LYS A 252 -24.15 16.96 -3.55
C LYS A 252 -23.18 18.04 -4.05
N SER A 253 -22.58 18.83 -3.15
CA SER A 253 -21.62 19.91 -3.47
C SER A 253 -20.15 19.50 -3.31
N SER A 254 -19.86 18.24 -3.00
CA SER A 254 -18.51 17.71 -2.78
C SER A 254 -18.21 16.51 -3.70
N LYS A 255 -17.01 15.96 -3.54
CA LYS A 255 -16.61 14.68 -4.11
C LYS A 255 -16.53 13.64 -3.00
N LEU A 256 -16.71 12.39 -3.37
CA LEU A 256 -16.24 11.25 -2.58
C LEU A 256 -15.22 10.47 -3.41
N PHE A 257 -14.35 9.76 -2.71
CA PHE A 257 -13.33 8.91 -3.33
C PHE A 257 -13.66 7.43 -3.16
N ASP A 258 -13.72 6.69 -4.27
CA ASP A 258 -13.70 5.23 -4.25
C ASP A 258 -12.27 4.73 -4.50
N LEU A 259 -11.83 3.79 -3.66
CA LEU A 259 -10.47 3.31 -3.58
C LEU A 259 -10.43 1.82 -3.90
N ASN A 260 -9.58 1.43 -4.85
CA ASN A 260 -9.21 0.02 -5.08
C ASN A 260 -7.72 -0.15 -4.83
N VAL A 261 -7.37 -1.05 -3.91
CA VAL A 261 -6.00 -1.31 -3.48
C VAL A 261 -5.53 -2.63 -4.07
N TYR A 262 -4.36 -2.61 -4.68
CA TYR A 262 -3.73 -3.78 -5.27
C TYR A 262 -2.37 -4.01 -4.60
N VAL A 263 -2.13 -5.22 -4.09
CA VAL A 263 -0.87 -5.59 -3.45
C VAL A 263 -0.33 -6.90 -4.01
N PRO A 264 1.00 -7.14 -4.02
CA PRO A 264 1.55 -8.45 -4.36
C PRO A 264 0.98 -9.55 -3.44
N LYS A 265 0.33 -10.58 -4.01
CA LYS A 265 -0.32 -11.66 -3.23
C LYS A 265 0.64 -12.50 -2.38
N CYS A 266 1.92 -12.47 -2.71
CA CYS A 266 2.96 -13.21 -1.99
C CYS A 266 3.50 -12.50 -0.75
N ASN A 267 2.98 -11.31 -0.42
CA ASN A 267 3.41 -10.53 0.72
C ASN A 267 2.27 -10.41 1.74
N ASP A 268 2.44 -10.97 2.93
CA ASP A 268 1.47 -10.96 4.04
C ASP A 268 1.86 -9.96 5.15
N ASN A 269 2.77 -9.03 4.86
CA ASN A 269 3.27 -8.04 5.82
C ASN A 269 2.40 -6.78 5.93
N TYR A 270 1.13 -6.88 5.53
CA TYR A 270 0.20 -5.77 5.56
C TYR A 270 -0.61 -5.76 6.87
N TYR A 271 -1.09 -4.58 7.24
CA TYR A 271 -2.03 -4.40 8.33
C TYR A 271 -2.82 -3.09 8.16
N GLY A 272 -3.99 -3.02 8.78
CA GLY A 272 -4.90 -1.88 8.70
C GLY A 272 -6.35 -2.36 8.63
N LEU A 273 -7.25 -1.45 8.32
CA LEU A 273 -8.67 -1.78 8.07
C LEU A 273 -8.88 -2.81 6.96
N LEU A 274 -7.91 -2.98 6.05
CA LEU A 274 -7.99 -3.96 4.97
C LEU A 274 -7.35 -5.32 5.32
N GLY A 275 -7.05 -5.62 6.58
CA GLY A 275 -6.50 -6.93 6.95
C GLY A 275 -5.02 -7.11 6.59
N ASN A 276 -4.57 -8.36 6.41
CA ASN A 276 -3.14 -8.69 6.35
C ASN A 276 -2.65 -9.35 5.05
N ASN A 277 -3.55 -9.76 4.13
CA ASN A 277 -3.22 -10.43 2.86
C ASN A 277 -2.56 -11.82 3.03
N ASP A 278 -2.88 -12.53 4.12
CA ASP A 278 -2.35 -13.89 4.36
C ASP A 278 -3.17 -14.99 3.69
N GLY A 279 -4.27 -14.63 3.02
CA GLY A 279 -5.17 -15.51 2.30
C GLY A 279 -6.27 -16.13 3.17
N ASP A 280 -6.37 -15.77 4.46
CA ASP A 280 -7.42 -16.22 5.38
C ASP A 280 -8.31 -15.08 5.86
N ARG A 281 -9.35 -14.80 5.06
CA ARG A 281 -10.39 -13.80 5.35
C ARG A 281 -11.02 -13.87 6.74
N LYS A 282 -11.01 -15.04 7.40
CA LYS A 282 -11.62 -15.21 8.73
C LYS A 282 -10.85 -14.45 9.82
N ASN A 283 -9.57 -14.17 9.58
CA ASN A 283 -8.70 -13.52 10.53
C ASN A 283 -8.46 -12.03 10.23
N ASP A 284 -9.08 -11.47 9.19
CA ASP A 284 -8.85 -10.06 8.81
C ASP A 284 -9.49 -9.06 9.78
N LEU A 285 -10.65 -9.42 10.36
CA LEU A 285 -11.46 -8.57 11.23
C LEU A 285 -11.33 -9.00 12.70
N VAL A 286 -10.09 -9.11 13.16
CA VAL A 286 -9.76 -9.51 14.54
C VAL A 286 -8.97 -8.40 15.25
N VAL A 287 -9.20 -8.27 16.55
CA VAL A 287 -8.44 -7.38 17.44
C VAL A 287 -7.95 -8.21 18.61
N TYR A 288 -6.76 -7.92 19.13
CA TYR A 288 -6.23 -8.57 20.31
C TYR A 288 -6.14 -7.57 21.46
N ASP A 289 -6.60 -8.00 22.64
CA ASP A 289 -6.34 -7.29 23.88
C ASP A 289 -4.84 -7.22 24.15
N GLU A 290 -4.28 -6.02 24.33
CA GLU A 290 -2.83 -5.85 24.55
C GLU A 290 -2.34 -6.53 25.84
N GLU A 291 -3.14 -6.50 26.91
CA GLU A 291 -2.74 -6.99 28.23
C GLU A 291 -2.91 -8.52 28.33
N THR A 292 -4.05 -9.02 27.86
CA THR A 292 -4.44 -10.43 28.03
C THR A 292 -4.16 -11.29 26.81
N GLY A 293 -3.88 -10.69 25.65
CA GLY A 293 -3.75 -11.40 24.37
C GLY A 293 -5.07 -12.01 23.87
N LYS A 294 -6.20 -11.66 24.51
CA LYS A 294 -7.51 -12.21 24.15
C LYS A 294 -7.93 -11.70 22.77
N GLU A 295 -8.30 -12.63 21.91
CA GLU A 295 -8.86 -12.34 20.60
C GLU A 295 -10.32 -11.88 20.71
N TYR A 296 -10.66 -10.82 19.99
CA TYR A 296 -12.01 -10.34 19.74
C TYR A 296 -12.27 -10.38 18.24
N THR A 297 -13.40 -10.97 17.87
CA THR A 297 -13.88 -11.05 16.49
C THR A 297 -15.37 -10.67 16.44
N ARG A 298 -15.86 -10.35 15.25
CA ARG A 298 -17.27 -10.01 15.05
C ARG A 298 -18.17 -11.25 15.11
N GLU A 299 -19.40 -11.06 15.55
CA GLU A 299 -20.48 -12.00 15.29
C GLU A 299 -21.09 -11.68 13.92
N THR A 300 -20.94 -12.56 12.93
CA THR A 300 -21.43 -12.31 11.56
C THR A 300 -22.93 -12.58 11.45
N ALA A 301 -23.68 -11.61 10.93
CA ALA A 301 -25.09 -11.79 10.60
C ALA A 301 -25.27 -12.68 9.35
N ASN A 302 -26.43 -13.35 9.21
CA ASN A 302 -26.73 -14.08 7.97
C ASN A 302 -26.93 -13.08 6.82
N ARG A 303 -26.24 -13.29 5.70
CA ARG A 303 -26.29 -12.42 4.52
C ARG A 303 -27.01 -13.07 3.34
N SER A 304 -27.97 -13.95 3.61
CA SER A 304 -28.80 -14.53 2.55
C SER A 304 -29.68 -13.47 1.90
N ASP A 305 -30.03 -13.65 0.61
CA ASP A 305 -30.87 -12.68 -0.12
C ASP A 305 -32.18 -12.36 0.61
N GLU A 306 -32.82 -13.36 1.23
CA GLU A 306 -34.06 -13.15 1.99
C GLU A 306 -33.83 -12.30 3.24
N ASP A 307 -32.70 -12.49 3.92
CA ASP A 307 -32.34 -11.78 5.15
C ASP A 307 -31.83 -10.35 4.90
N VAL A 308 -31.33 -10.08 3.69
CA VAL A 308 -30.77 -8.78 3.31
C VAL A 308 -31.77 -7.95 2.49
N PHE A 309 -32.36 -8.53 1.44
CA PHE A 309 -33.25 -7.84 0.51
C PHE A 309 -34.73 -8.23 0.70
N GLY A 310 -34.98 -9.43 1.21
CA GLY A 310 -36.33 -9.97 1.39
C GLY A 310 -37.06 -9.42 2.62
N SER A 311 -38.11 -10.12 3.02
CA SER A 311 -38.96 -9.73 4.15
C SER A 311 -38.24 -9.90 5.50
N ASN A 312 -37.30 -10.84 5.59
CA ASN A 312 -36.54 -11.12 6.80
C ASN A 312 -35.56 -9.99 7.19
N ARG A 313 -35.28 -9.02 6.33
CA ARG A 313 -34.46 -7.84 6.69
C ARG A 313 -35.01 -7.07 7.90
N ASN A 314 -36.32 -7.16 8.14
CA ASN A 314 -37.00 -6.55 9.28
C ASN A 314 -37.10 -7.46 10.52
N ASN A 315 -36.53 -8.67 10.46
CA ASN A 315 -36.58 -9.62 11.57
C ASN A 315 -35.72 -9.10 12.74
N PRO A 316 -36.27 -8.96 13.96
CA PRO A 316 -35.54 -8.47 15.12
C PRO A 316 -34.27 -9.26 15.46
N GLU A 317 -34.27 -10.59 15.28
CA GLU A 317 -33.10 -11.43 15.58
C GLU A 317 -31.96 -11.20 14.59
N ILE A 318 -32.29 -10.92 13.33
CA ILE A 318 -31.32 -10.59 12.28
C ILE A 318 -30.75 -9.20 12.54
N LEU A 319 -31.61 -8.21 12.80
CA LEU A 319 -31.20 -6.85 13.12
C LEU A 319 -30.33 -6.76 14.38
N GLU A 320 -30.60 -7.57 15.41
CA GLU A 320 -29.76 -7.64 16.60
C GLU A 320 -28.33 -8.09 16.26
N LYS A 321 -28.18 -9.11 15.40
CA LYS A 321 -26.86 -9.59 14.96
C LYS A 321 -26.13 -8.56 14.09
N VAL A 322 -26.83 -7.94 13.14
CA VAL A 322 -26.27 -6.87 12.31
C VAL A 322 -25.81 -5.70 13.18
N SER A 323 -26.60 -5.32 14.19
CA SER A 323 -26.25 -4.25 15.13
C SER A 323 -25.00 -4.59 15.95
N LYS A 324 -24.86 -5.84 16.44
CA LYS A 324 -23.64 -6.30 17.13
C LYS A 324 -22.43 -6.29 16.22
N GLU A 325 -22.57 -6.76 14.98
CA GLU A 325 -21.51 -6.74 13.96
C GLU A 325 -21.01 -5.30 13.73
N LEU A 326 -21.92 -4.39 13.41
CA LEU A 326 -21.61 -2.98 13.13
C LEU A 326 -21.05 -2.26 14.37
N PHE A 327 -21.51 -2.59 15.58
CA PHE A 327 -20.93 -2.05 16.80
C PHE A 327 -19.48 -2.50 17.00
N PHE A 328 -19.19 -3.79 16.79
CA PHE A 328 -17.81 -4.29 16.82
C PHE A 328 -16.93 -3.57 15.79
N ILE A 329 -17.41 -3.46 14.54
CA ILE A 329 -16.67 -2.82 13.46
C ILE A 329 -16.38 -1.35 13.75
N THR A 330 -17.40 -0.58 14.13
CA THR A 330 -17.23 0.87 14.36
C THR A 330 -16.43 1.19 15.61
N ARG A 331 -16.50 0.36 16.67
CA ARG A 331 -15.87 0.66 17.97
C ARG A 331 -14.58 -0.09 18.18
N THR A 332 -14.65 -1.42 18.19
CA THR A 332 -13.53 -2.27 18.56
C THR A 332 -12.51 -2.34 17.42
N TYR A 333 -12.94 -2.75 16.23
CA TYR A 333 -12.06 -2.87 15.07
C TYR A 333 -11.58 -1.50 14.57
N GLY A 334 -12.50 -0.54 14.42
CA GLY A 334 -12.18 0.82 14.00
C GLY A 334 -11.26 1.57 14.96
N GLY A 335 -11.36 1.29 16.26
CA GLY A 335 -10.52 1.90 17.29
C GLY A 335 -9.05 1.51 17.17
N GLU A 336 -8.75 0.28 16.76
CA GLU A 336 -7.37 -0.21 16.56
C GLU A 336 -6.62 0.56 15.46
N PHE A 337 -7.34 1.00 14.43
CA PHE A 337 -6.77 1.68 13.26
C PHE A 337 -7.08 3.17 13.20
N GLN A 338 -7.61 3.73 14.29
CA GLN A 338 -7.84 5.16 14.42
C GLN A 338 -6.52 5.91 14.53
N LEU A 339 -6.38 6.99 13.77
CA LEU A 339 -5.19 7.83 13.80
C LEU A 339 -5.33 8.99 14.79
N ASP A 340 -4.18 9.46 15.27
CA ASP A 340 -4.02 10.62 16.14
C ASP A 340 -3.23 11.75 15.44
N GLU A 341 -3.03 12.88 16.13
CA GLU A 341 -2.32 14.06 15.60
C GLU A 341 -0.87 13.76 15.17
N THR A 342 -0.26 12.71 15.73
CA THR A 342 1.13 12.32 15.45
C THR A 342 1.25 11.30 14.33
N THR A 343 0.17 10.55 14.06
CA THR A 343 0.14 9.44 13.10
C THR A 343 -0.65 9.76 11.83
N SER A 344 -1.48 10.80 11.81
CA SER A 344 -2.23 11.22 10.62
C SER A 344 -1.37 12.04 9.64
N LEU A 345 -1.35 11.60 8.39
CA LEU A 345 -0.74 12.27 7.23
C LEU A 345 -1.67 13.30 6.57
N MET A 346 -2.90 13.44 7.07
CA MET A 346 -3.88 14.35 6.48
C MET A 346 -3.47 15.81 6.69
N ARG A 347 -3.62 16.65 5.65
CA ARG A 347 -3.32 18.09 5.75
C ARG A 347 -4.28 18.83 6.68
N THR A 348 -5.53 18.38 6.74
CA THR A 348 -6.54 18.85 7.69
C THR A 348 -6.99 17.64 8.48
N GLN A 349 -6.32 17.38 9.60
CA GLN A 349 -6.55 16.18 10.41
C GLN A 349 -7.94 16.16 11.06
N MET A 350 -8.55 14.99 11.14
CA MET A 350 -9.81 14.72 11.84
C MET A 350 -9.60 13.69 12.97
N THR A 351 -8.60 13.94 13.80
CA THR A 351 -8.13 13.01 14.84
C THR A 351 -8.84 13.20 16.17
N ASN A 352 -9.17 14.45 16.52
CA ASN A 352 -9.80 14.85 17.78
C ASN A 352 -11.30 15.18 17.62
N LEU A 353 -12.12 14.16 17.32
CA LEU A 353 -13.57 14.28 17.15
C LEU A 353 -14.35 13.82 18.40
N PRO A 354 -15.45 14.50 18.78
CA PRO A 354 -16.37 13.97 19.77
C PRO A 354 -17.12 12.75 19.22
N ASP A 355 -17.51 11.83 20.10
CA ASP A 355 -18.23 10.59 19.74
C ASP A 355 -19.49 10.84 18.91
N SER A 356 -20.21 11.93 19.17
CA SER A 356 -21.42 12.30 18.43
C SER A 356 -21.19 12.68 16.96
N ILE A 357 -19.93 12.90 16.57
CA ILE A 357 -19.51 13.15 15.19
C ILE A 357 -18.77 11.93 14.63
N ARG A 358 -17.86 11.36 15.44
CA ARG A 358 -17.05 10.19 15.08
C ARG A 358 -17.93 9.02 14.68
N TYR A 359 -18.99 8.77 15.43
CA TYR A 359 -19.80 7.58 15.23
C TYR A 359 -21.18 7.94 14.69
N PRO A 360 -21.79 7.06 13.88
CA PRO A 360 -23.12 7.32 13.36
C PRO A 360 -24.13 7.36 14.51
N LYS A 361 -25.11 8.26 14.42
CA LYS A 361 -26.18 8.33 15.42
C LYS A 361 -27.03 7.05 15.42
N GLU A 362 -27.31 6.52 14.24
CA GLU A 362 -27.98 5.25 14.00
C GLU A 362 -27.22 4.45 12.93
N LEU A 363 -27.15 3.13 13.13
CA LEU A 363 -26.55 2.19 12.19
C LEU A 363 -27.63 1.76 11.18
N LEU A 364 -27.60 2.35 9.99
CA LEU A 364 -28.59 2.08 8.95
C LEU A 364 -28.38 0.68 8.35
N THR A 365 -29.46 0.08 7.89
CA THR A 365 -29.49 -1.20 7.18
C THR A 365 -30.41 -1.07 5.96
N LEU A 366 -30.73 -2.17 5.27
CA LEU A 366 -31.78 -2.16 4.24
C LEU A 366 -33.20 -2.26 4.83
N ALA A 367 -33.36 -2.43 6.14
CA ALA A 367 -34.66 -2.52 6.81
C ALA A 367 -35.43 -1.20 6.79
N GLU A 368 -34.73 -0.07 6.76
CA GLU A 368 -35.33 1.26 6.66
C GLU A 368 -35.90 1.59 5.27
N LEU A 369 -35.59 0.78 4.24
CA LEU A 369 -36.08 0.95 2.89
C LEU A 369 -37.34 0.10 2.63
N ASP A 370 -38.28 0.66 1.89
CA ASP A 370 -39.46 -0.07 1.44
C ASP A 370 -39.14 -1.07 0.31
N ASP A 371 -40.06 -2.01 0.05
CA ASP A 371 -39.83 -3.07 -0.95
C ASP A 371 -39.64 -2.52 -2.37
N GLU A 372 -40.28 -1.40 -2.72
CA GLU A 372 -40.15 -0.76 -4.03
C GLU A 372 -38.75 -0.15 -4.20
N GLN A 373 -38.22 0.49 -3.15
CA GLN A 373 -36.86 1.03 -3.12
C GLN A 373 -35.83 -0.09 -3.30
N ILE A 374 -36.01 -1.23 -2.61
CA ILE A 374 -35.12 -2.40 -2.74
C ILE A 374 -35.17 -2.98 -4.16
N GLU A 375 -36.36 -3.26 -4.69
CA GLU A 375 -36.53 -3.82 -6.03
C GLU A 375 -35.93 -2.89 -7.10
N ASN A 376 -36.19 -1.58 -6.98
CA ASN A 376 -35.65 -0.58 -7.90
C ASN A 376 -34.13 -0.48 -7.81
N GLY A 377 -33.56 -0.52 -6.60
CA GLY A 377 -32.12 -0.55 -6.37
C GLY A 377 -31.47 -1.77 -7.01
N LEU A 378 -31.99 -2.97 -6.76
CA LEU A 378 -31.50 -4.23 -7.34
C LEU A 378 -31.55 -4.20 -8.87
N ARG A 379 -32.68 -3.73 -9.42
CA ARG A 379 -32.86 -3.60 -10.87
C ARG A 379 -31.83 -2.65 -11.47
N LYS A 380 -31.59 -1.50 -10.86
CA LYS A 380 -30.58 -0.52 -11.31
C LYS A 380 -29.16 -1.07 -11.19
N ALA A 381 -28.82 -1.71 -10.06
CA ALA A 381 -27.51 -2.29 -9.82
C ALA A 381 -27.19 -3.38 -10.86
N ARG A 382 -28.12 -4.32 -11.10
CA ARG A 382 -27.97 -5.34 -12.14
C ARG A 382 -27.87 -4.75 -13.54
N ALA A 383 -28.68 -3.72 -13.86
CA ALA A 383 -28.60 -3.03 -15.14
C ALA A 383 -27.26 -2.29 -15.35
N ALA A 384 -26.64 -1.80 -14.27
CA ALA A 384 -25.32 -1.18 -14.27
C ALA A 384 -24.18 -2.21 -14.33
N GLY A 385 -24.47 -3.51 -14.20
CA GLY A 385 -23.48 -4.58 -14.24
C GLY A 385 -22.75 -4.81 -12.91
N VAL A 386 -23.32 -4.36 -11.79
CA VAL A 386 -22.79 -4.64 -10.44
C VAL A 386 -22.77 -6.16 -10.21
N ALA A 387 -21.67 -6.68 -9.65
CA ALA A 387 -21.56 -8.10 -9.31
C ALA A 387 -22.55 -8.48 -8.19
N GLU A 388 -23.01 -9.74 -8.16
CA GLU A 388 -23.99 -10.18 -7.15
C GLU A 388 -23.46 -9.97 -5.71
N ASP A 389 -22.17 -10.24 -5.47
CA ASP A 389 -21.52 -10.02 -4.17
C ASP A 389 -21.42 -8.54 -3.76
N ASP A 390 -21.64 -7.60 -4.69
CA ASP A 390 -21.61 -6.15 -4.46
C ASP A 390 -23.02 -5.51 -4.49
N LEU A 391 -24.09 -6.29 -4.66
CA LEU A 391 -25.45 -5.75 -4.76
C LEU A 391 -25.89 -5.05 -3.49
N PHE A 392 -25.50 -5.56 -2.31
CA PHE A 392 -25.84 -4.93 -1.04
C PHE A 392 -25.38 -3.48 -1.00
N GLU A 393 -24.09 -3.27 -1.31
CA GLU A 393 -23.45 -1.95 -1.33
C GLU A 393 -24.18 -1.01 -2.29
N ALA A 394 -24.43 -1.47 -3.52
CA ALA A 394 -25.09 -0.65 -4.54
C ALA A 394 -26.54 -0.28 -4.19
N VAL A 395 -27.30 -1.20 -3.59
CA VAL A 395 -28.68 -0.96 -3.14
C VAL A 395 -28.70 -0.02 -1.95
N TYR A 396 -27.75 -0.20 -1.01
CA TYR A 396 -27.59 0.66 0.15
C TYR A 396 -27.27 2.10 -0.27
N ASP A 397 -26.22 2.29 -1.09
CA ASP A 397 -25.81 3.59 -1.65
C ASP A 397 -26.99 4.28 -2.37
N TYR A 398 -27.73 3.52 -3.18
CA TYR A 398 -28.86 4.05 -3.92
C TYR A 398 -30.01 4.48 -3.00
N GLY A 399 -30.41 3.60 -2.08
CA GLY A 399 -31.56 3.82 -1.21
C GLY A 399 -31.35 4.92 -0.18
N HIS A 400 -30.19 4.96 0.46
CA HIS A 400 -29.88 5.90 1.54
C HIS A 400 -29.24 7.19 1.08
N LEU A 401 -28.42 7.14 0.02
CA LEU A 401 -27.63 8.27 -0.44
C LEU A 401 -28.09 8.84 -1.78
N GLY A 402 -28.93 8.11 -2.53
CA GLY A 402 -29.32 8.48 -3.89
C GLY A 402 -28.16 8.38 -4.88
N LEU A 403 -27.13 7.60 -4.53
CA LEU A 403 -25.98 7.36 -5.38
C LEU A 403 -26.35 6.34 -6.46
N GLU A 404 -26.24 6.72 -7.73
CA GLU A 404 -26.56 5.79 -8.81
C GLU A 404 -25.56 4.61 -8.82
N PRO A 405 -26.05 3.35 -8.93
CA PRO A 405 -25.19 2.17 -8.98
C PRO A 405 -24.19 2.21 -10.13
N ILE A 406 -22.96 1.80 -9.84
CA ILE A 406 -21.89 1.65 -10.82
C ILE A 406 -21.22 0.30 -10.65
N ALA A 407 -20.88 -0.37 -11.74
CA ALA A 407 -20.03 -1.54 -11.68
C ALA A 407 -18.59 -1.12 -11.34
N MET A 408 -18.07 -1.65 -10.24
CA MET A 408 -16.65 -1.57 -9.96
C MET A 408 -15.92 -2.45 -10.97
N VAL A 409 -14.91 -1.88 -11.63
CA VAL A 409 -14.09 -2.57 -12.61
C VAL A 409 -12.71 -2.74 -12.01
N ASP A 410 -12.16 -3.95 -12.12
CA ASP A 410 -10.75 -4.19 -11.86
C ASP A 410 -9.91 -3.40 -12.87
N ASP A 411 -9.26 -2.35 -12.37
CA ASP A 411 -8.49 -1.43 -13.19
C ASP A 411 -7.02 -1.83 -13.29
N TYR A 412 -6.59 -2.92 -12.63
CA TYR A 412 -5.21 -3.34 -12.66
C TYR A 412 -4.83 -3.89 -14.04
N VAL A 413 -3.74 -3.33 -14.59
CA VAL A 413 -3.15 -3.79 -15.84
C VAL A 413 -1.70 -4.16 -15.58
N ALA A 414 -1.40 -5.47 -15.66
CA ALA A 414 -0.02 -5.94 -15.58
C ALA A 414 0.83 -5.32 -16.70
N PRO A 415 2.07 -4.90 -16.42
CA PRO A 415 3.02 -4.49 -17.45
C PRO A 415 3.22 -5.60 -18.49
N LYS A 416 3.43 -5.20 -19.75
CA LYS A 416 3.71 -6.16 -20.82
C LYS A 416 5.18 -6.57 -20.77
N GLU A 417 5.44 -7.86 -20.63
CA GLU A 417 6.78 -8.44 -20.76
C GLU A 417 7.37 -8.16 -22.16
N ASP A 418 8.63 -7.72 -22.22
CA ASP A 418 9.34 -7.60 -23.50
C ASP A 418 9.80 -8.99 -23.96
N LYS A 419 9.08 -9.55 -24.94
CA LYS A 419 9.40 -10.85 -25.54
C LYS A 419 10.68 -10.84 -26.38
N ARG A 420 11.36 -9.70 -26.55
CA ARG A 420 12.65 -9.66 -27.27
C ARG A 420 13.77 -10.16 -26.38
N SER A 421 13.94 -11.49 -26.37
CA SER A 421 15.17 -12.15 -25.91
C SER A 421 16.32 -11.91 -26.91
N LYS A 422 16.70 -10.66 -27.16
CA LYS A 422 18.01 -10.40 -27.77
C LYS A 422 18.96 -10.14 -26.61
N GLU A 423 19.64 -11.19 -26.16
CA GLU A 423 20.88 -11.00 -25.43
C GLU A 423 21.76 -10.10 -26.30
N PRO A 424 22.29 -8.98 -25.79
CA PRO A 424 23.39 -8.34 -26.47
C PRO A 424 24.56 -9.33 -26.48
N GLU A 425 25.15 -9.54 -27.65
CA GLU A 425 26.43 -10.24 -27.74
C GLU A 425 27.40 -9.53 -26.80
N LEU A 426 28.02 -10.27 -25.89
CA LEU A 426 29.07 -9.76 -25.03
C LEU A 426 30.19 -9.24 -25.94
N ASP A 427 30.29 -7.91 -26.06
CA ASP A 427 31.39 -7.28 -26.77
C ASP A 427 32.68 -7.55 -25.99
N LYS A 428 33.49 -8.47 -26.51
CA LYS A 428 34.83 -8.78 -25.98
C LYS A 428 35.88 -7.78 -26.50
N SER A 429 35.48 -6.74 -27.22
CA SER A 429 36.34 -5.65 -27.70
C SER A 429 35.97 -4.36 -26.98
N GLY A 430 36.91 -3.79 -26.23
CA GLY A 430 36.70 -2.53 -25.53
C GLY A 430 36.69 -1.33 -26.47
N GLU A 431 35.57 -1.03 -27.12
CA GLU A 431 35.36 0.25 -27.82
C GLU A 431 34.08 0.97 -27.36
N ARG A 432 34.24 2.28 -27.10
CA ARG A 432 33.20 3.20 -26.63
C ARG A 432 32.15 3.46 -27.73
N LEU A 433 30.87 3.38 -27.36
CA LEU A 433 29.76 3.83 -28.21
C LEU A 433 29.42 5.31 -27.96
N GLU A 434 29.45 6.10 -29.04
CA GLU A 434 28.99 7.50 -29.07
C GLU A 434 27.46 7.57 -29.18
N GLN A 435 26.83 8.42 -28.35
CA GLN A 435 25.40 8.71 -28.40
C GLN A 435 25.09 9.84 -29.40
N LYS A 436 24.07 9.65 -30.25
CA LYS A 436 23.45 10.72 -31.04
C LYS A 436 22.07 11.05 -30.46
N GLU A 437 21.90 12.30 -30.02
CA GLU A 437 20.61 12.88 -29.64
C GLU A 437 19.77 13.22 -30.88
N SER A 438 18.47 12.94 -30.81
CA SER A 438 17.46 13.56 -31.67
C SER A 438 16.39 14.21 -30.80
N ALA A 439 16.19 15.51 -30.96
CA ALA A 439 15.22 16.31 -30.22
C ALA A 439 13.82 16.25 -30.86
N GLN A 440 12.79 16.00 -30.05
CA GLN A 440 11.40 16.44 -30.28
C GLN A 440 10.71 16.77 -28.94
N PRO A 441 9.70 17.66 -28.94
CA PRO A 441 9.39 18.46 -27.77
C PRO A 441 8.39 17.77 -26.85
N GLN A 442 8.77 17.57 -25.59
CA GLN A 442 7.84 17.36 -24.49
C GLN A 442 7.94 18.54 -23.53
N MET A 443 6.78 19.06 -23.13
CA MET A 443 6.68 20.16 -22.18
C MET A 443 7.21 19.68 -20.83
N ARG A 444 8.38 20.19 -20.47
CA ARG A 444 9.07 19.93 -19.21
C ARG A 444 8.36 20.70 -18.10
N VAL A 445 8.08 20.03 -17.00
CA VAL A 445 8.14 20.71 -15.70
C VAL A 445 9.63 20.81 -15.37
N SER A 446 10.18 22.01 -15.43
CA SER A 446 11.54 22.28 -14.94
C SER A 446 11.64 21.78 -13.49
N PRO A 447 12.74 21.11 -13.09
CA PRO A 447 12.94 20.70 -11.70
C PRO A 447 13.14 21.97 -10.88
N THR A 448 12.04 22.47 -10.32
CA THR A 448 12.08 23.66 -9.46
C THR A 448 12.13 23.13 -8.03
N ILE A 449 13.36 23.05 -7.53
CA ILE A 449 13.75 23.01 -6.11
C ILE A 449 13.13 21.83 -5.33
N PHE A 450 13.93 20.78 -5.16
CA PHE A 450 13.75 19.77 -4.10
C PHE A 450 13.58 20.47 -2.75
N ILE A 451 12.37 20.40 -2.18
CA ILE A 451 12.11 20.52 -0.75
C ILE A 451 11.08 19.44 -0.43
N GLY A 452 11.49 18.46 0.36
CA GLY A 452 10.66 17.31 0.71
C GLY A 452 11.42 16.46 1.71
N THR A 453 11.59 17.02 2.91
CA THR A 453 12.04 16.31 4.10
C THR A 453 10.87 15.45 4.56
N GLY A 454 10.70 14.25 3.97
CA GLY A 454 9.64 13.33 4.36
C GLY A 454 9.68 13.11 5.87
N VAL A 455 8.63 13.55 6.56
CA VAL A 455 8.46 13.29 8.00
C VAL A 455 8.15 11.82 8.12
N ARG A 456 8.93 11.12 8.94
CA ARG A 456 8.60 9.75 9.34
C ARG A 456 7.36 9.79 10.20
N VAL A 457 6.32 9.15 9.71
CA VAL A 457 5.15 8.83 10.50
C VAL A 457 5.08 7.32 10.58
N SER A 458 5.29 6.78 11.76
CA SER A 458 5.02 5.36 12.02
C SER A 458 3.51 5.22 12.20
N PRO A 459 2.83 4.31 11.49
CA PRO A 459 1.42 4.04 11.73
C PRO A 459 1.21 3.49 13.15
N PRO A 460 -0.04 3.40 13.63
CA PRO A 460 -0.38 2.67 14.84
C PRO A 460 0.31 1.29 14.84
N ARG A 461 0.81 0.85 15.98
CA ARG A 461 1.48 -0.45 16.09
C ARG A 461 0.43 -1.55 16.01
N ARG A 462 0.75 -2.62 15.28
CA ARG A 462 -0.09 -3.81 15.22
C ARG A 462 -0.09 -4.53 16.58
N ASN A 463 -1.24 -4.60 17.23
CA ASN A 463 -1.40 -5.41 18.44
C ASN A 463 -1.67 -6.87 18.07
N ARG A 464 -0.62 -7.62 17.74
CA ARG A 464 -0.70 -9.09 17.57
C ARG A 464 0.22 -9.77 18.57
N PRO A 465 -0.25 -10.81 19.29
CA PRO A 465 0.64 -11.68 20.05
C PRO A 465 1.73 -12.20 19.12
N SER A 466 3.00 -12.06 19.52
CA SER A 466 4.09 -12.65 18.74
C SER A 466 3.78 -14.13 18.51
N PRO A 467 3.93 -14.66 17.27
CA PRO A 467 3.88 -16.09 17.07
C PRO A 467 4.88 -16.69 18.05
N GLN A 468 4.42 -17.52 18.99
CA GLN A 468 5.33 -18.30 19.81
C GLN A 468 6.20 -19.06 18.82
N THR A 469 7.45 -18.65 18.69
CA THR A 469 8.45 -19.41 17.96
C THR A 469 8.55 -20.71 18.73
N ASN A 470 7.88 -21.76 18.25
CA ASN A 470 8.13 -23.10 18.75
C ASN A 470 9.64 -23.29 18.63
N PRO A 471 10.38 -23.46 19.74
CA PRO A 471 11.82 -23.66 19.66
C PRO A 471 12.03 -24.88 18.78
N ARG A 472 12.80 -24.69 17.68
CA ARG A 472 13.25 -25.78 16.81
C ARG A 472 13.62 -26.98 17.68
N PRO A 473 13.14 -28.21 17.40
CA PRO A 473 13.50 -29.36 18.19
C PRO A 473 15.02 -29.46 18.19
N ASN A 474 15.58 -29.34 19.40
CA ASN A 474 17.00 -29.34 19.65
C ASN A 474 17.51 -30.75 19.30
N THR A 475 17.95 -30.97 18.06
CA THR A 475 18.68 -32.19 17.67
C THR A 475 20.08 -32.13 18.28
N ARG A 476 20.12 -32.19 19.60
CA ARG A 476 21.33 -32.40 20.37
C ARG A 476 21.69 -33.86 20.20
N ARG A 477 22.60 -34.09 19.26
CA ARG A 477 23.36 -35.33 19.04
C ARG A 477 23.75 -35.90 20.42
N THR A 478 23.04 -36.95 20.84
CA THR A 478 23.30 -37.63 22.12
C THR A 478 24.72 -38.18 22.11
N GLY A 479 25.47 -37.80 23.13
CA GLY A 479 26.85 -38.18 23.33
C GLY A 479 27.03 -39.69 23.43
N THR A 480 28.15 -40.12 22.86
CA THR A 480 28.87 -41.36 23.14
C THR A 480 28.87 -41.70 24.62
N SER A 481 28.27 -42.83 24.99
CA SER A 481 28.45 -43.46 26.30
C SER A 481 29.89 -44.01 26.45
N PRO A 482 30.53 -43.85 27.62
CA PRO A 482 31.82 -44.48 27.91
C PRO A 482 31.64 -46.00 28.08
N ARG A 483 32.50 -46.74 27.40
CA ARG A 483 32.61 -48.20 27.45
C ARG A 483 33.25 -48.63 28.79
N PRO A 484 32.65 -49.54 29.58
CA PRO A 484 33.33 -50.13 30.73
C PRO A 484 34.39 -51.13 30.26
N SER A 485 35.56 -51.12 30.89
CA SER A 485 36.66 -52.03 30.62
C SER A 485 36.64 -53.27 31.54
N SER A 486 36.97 -54.41 30.92
CA SER A 486 37.51 -55.68 31.49
C SER A 486 36.50 -56.70 32.05
N PRO A 487 36.76 -58.03 31.95
CA PRO A 487 38.09 -58.67 31.81
C PRO A 487 38.27 -59.74 30.71
N ARG A 488 39.56 -59.99 30.43
CA ARG A 488 40.13 -61.16 29.73
C ARG A 488 39.57 -62.50 30.23
N THR A 489 39.15 -63.33 29.29
CA THR A 489 39.28 -64.82 29.20
C THR A 489 38.74 -65.16 27.79
N GLY A 490 39.26 -66.04 26.93
CA GLY A 490 40.25 -67.11 27.01
C GLY A 490 39.72 -68.26 26.14
N GLY A 491 40.35 -68.53 24.99
CA GLY A 491 40.09 -69.68 24.09
C GLY A 491 38.71 -69.71 23.40
N ARG A 492 38.53 -70.18 22.18
CA ARG A 492 39.33 -71.02 21.28
C ARG A 492 38.91 -70.75 19.83
#